data_AF-A0A0B2WNE1-F1
#
_entry.id   AF-A0A0B2WNE1-F1
#
_cell.length_a   1.000
_cell.length_b   1.000
_cell.length_c   1.000
_cell.angle_alpha   90.00
_cell.angle_beta   90.00
_cell.angle_gamma   90.00
#
_symmetry.space_group_name_H-M   'P 1'
#
loop_
_entity.id
_entity.type
_entity.pdbx_description
1 polymer ?
#
loop_
_entity_poly.entity_id
_entity_poly.type
_entity_poly.pdbx_seq_one_letter_code
_entity_poly.pdbx_strand_id
1 'polypeptide(L)'
;MAGLPHPRGHSLRPGSSKEDMVRRYVEDRLLLISRRHVKKFGNPSPGDEVTGFKSFGEVAKELDGLVNILWKSGTPCLQVPFLLKLASDFTQYVRSFPPSPRATFELLRKLDHCFASLLRGQDMDTNETLPGFENGLRSGMTTTDMVRCRSLVEQTRVLIVDVLSSGEEEEEEEEEEDDDESATEGDAPWDIDEERLHMDAARIYENTIVQLGERLGDPLGNDNKIDSSVVCSTND
;
A
#
# COMPACT_ATOMS: atom_id res chain seq x y z
N MET A 1 -2.76 -10.31 11.64
CA MET A 1 -1.30 -10.40 11.38
C MET A 1 -1.02 -10.37 9.89
N ALA A 2 -0.28 -9.36 9.44
CA ALA A 2 0.01 -9.11 8.02
C ALA A 2 1.03 -10.07 7.38
N GLY A 3 1.52 -11.09 8.11
CA GLY A 3 2.53 -12.03 7.60
C GLY A 3 3.90 -11.39 7.36
N LEU A 4 4.19 -10.28 8.05
CA LEU A 4 5.49 -9.61 8.03
C LEU A 4 6.49 -10.35 8.94
N PRO A 5 7.79 -10.37 8.60
CA PRO A 5 8.81 -10.88 9.51
C PRO A 5 8.91 -10.02 10.77
N HIS A 6 9.33 -10.60 11.89
CA HIS A 6 9.62 -9.79 13.08
C HIS A 6 10.81 -8.84 12.79
N PRO A 7 10.68 -7.52 13.10
CA PRO A 7 11.77 -6.57 12.93
C PRO A 7 13.02 -6.96 13.74
N ARG A 8 14.18 -6.42 13.36
CA ARG A 8 15.37 -6.51 14.20
C ARG A 8 15.13 -5.77 15.52
N GLY A 9 15.76 -6.19 16.61
CA GLY A 9 15.62 -5.48 17.91
C GLY A 9 16.20 -4.06 17.93
N HIS A 10 17.07 -3.70 16.98
CA HIS A 10 17.61 -2.34 16.84
C HIS A 10 17.75 -1.96 15.37
N SER A 11 17.49 -0.68 15.10
CA SER A 11 17.72 -0.04 13.80
C SER A 11 19.18 -0.19 13.37
N LEU A 12 19.39 -0.27 12.06
CA LEU A 12 20.75 -0.24 11.51
C LEU A 12 21.38 1.11 11.82
N ARG A 13 22.67 1.09 12.16
CA ARG A 13 23.40 2.32 12.49
C ARG A 13 23.50 3.19 11.22
N PRO A 14 23.15 4.49 11.30
CA PRO A 14 23.34 5.45 10.22
C PRO A 14 24.76 5.41 9.64
N GLY A 15 24.89 5.29 8.32
CA GLY A 15 26.15 5.21 7.59
C GLY A 15 26.91 3.88 7.76
N SER A 16 26.28 2.85 8.31
CA SER A 16 26.94 1.54 8.47
C SER A 16 26.95 0.72 7.19
N SER A 17 27.93 -0.18 7.05
CA SER A 17 28.01 -1.09 5.91
C SER A 17 26.77 -1.97 5.73
N LYS A 18 26.07 -2.32 6.83
CA LYS A 18 24.83 -3.10 6.80
C LYS A 18 23.67 -2.27 6.24
N GLU A 19 23.57 -1.01 6.65
CA GLU A 19 22.57 -0.09 6.11
C GLU A 19 22.79 0.14 4.61
N ASP A 20 24.03 0.40 4.21
CA ASP A 20 24.41 0.59 2.81
C ASP A 20 24.13 -0.66 1.96
N MET A 21 24.37 -1.86 2.51
CA MET A 21 24.06 -3.11 1.84
C MET A 21 22.55 -3.25 1.59
N VAL A 22 21.71 -2.95 2.58
CA VAL A 22 20.24 -3.00 2.42
C VAL A 22 19.78 -1.96 1.40
N ARG A 23 20.30 -0.72 1.49
CA ARG A 23 19.98 0.35 0.55
C ARG A 23 20.29 -0.06 -0.88
N ARG A 24 21.52 -0.47 -1.17
CA ARG A 24 21.94 -0.90 -2.52
C ARG A 24 21.13 -2.08 -3.02
N TYR A 25 20.89 -3.07 -2.17
CA TYR A 25 20.07 -4.23 -2.54
C TYR A 25 18.67 -3.81 -2.96
N VAL A 26 18.00 -2.93 -2.19
CA VAL A 26 16.65 -2.47 -2.51
C VAL A 26 16.65 -1.62 -3.79
N GLU A 27 17.63 -0.73 -3.97
CA GLU A 27 17.79 0.07 -5.18
C GLU A 27 17.97 -0.80 -6.43
N ASP A 28 18.87 -1.77 -6.39
CA ASP A 28 19.15 -2.69 -7.49
C ASP A 28 17.90 -3.51 -7.85
N ARG A 29 17.16 -3.98 -6.84
CA ARG A 29 15.92 -4.74 -7.06
C ARG A 29 14.79 -3.87 -7.60
N LEU A 30 14.61 -2.64 -7.12
CA LEU A 30 13.63 -1.70 -7.68
C LEU A 30 13.95 -1.36 -9.15
N LEU A 31 15.22 -1.18 -9.47
CA LEU A 31 15.65 -0.97 -10.86
C LEU A 31 15.35 -2.19 -11.73
N LEU A 32 15.60 -3.40 -11.23
CA LEU A 32 15.26 -4.64 -11.93
C LEU A 32 13.75 -4.77 -12.15
N ILE A 33 12.93 -4.54 -11.12
CA ILE A 33 11.46 -4.57 -11.21
C ILE A 33 10.99 -3.56 -12.25
N SER A 34 11.49 -2.33 -12.23
CA SER A 34 11.14 -1.30 -13.22
C SER A 34 11.49 -1.73 -14.64
N ARG A 35 12.68 -2.32 -14.86
CA ARG A 35 13.07 -2.87 -16.17
C ARG A 35 12.15 -3.99 -16.62
N ARG A 36 11.79 -4.93 -15.73
CA ARG A 36 10.86 -6.02 -16.03
C ARG A 36 9.45 -5.50 -16.34
N HIS A 37 8.98 -4.45 -15.67
CA HIS A 37 7.70 -3.81 -15.98
C HIS A 37 7.72 -3.21 -17.39
N VAL A 38 8.75 -2.43 -17.74
CA VAL A 38 8.87 -1.84 -19.09
C VAL A 38 8.96 -2.92 -20.17
N LYS A 39 9.69 -4.01 -19.92
CA LYS A 39 9.85 -5.12 -20.87
C LYS A 39 8.55 -5.84 -21.21
N LYS A 40 7.52 -5.77 -20.36
CA LYS A 40 6.19 -6.33 -20.67
C LYS A 40 5.58 -5.72 -21.94
N PHE A 41 5.87 -4.46 -22.23
CA PHE A 41 5.35 -3.74 -23.40
C PHE A 41 6.22 -3.90 -24.65
N GLY A 42 7.36 -4.59 -24.55
CA GLY A 42 8.32 -4.76 -25.63
C GLY A 42 8.29 -6.16 -26.24
N ASN A 43 8.75 -6.28 -27.49
CA ASN A 43 8.93 -7.58 -28.11
C ASN A 43 10.14 -8.32 -27.49
N PRO A 44 10.05 -9.64 -27.27
CA PRO A 44 11.20 -10.43 -26.79
C PRO A 44 12.34 -10.38 -27.82
N SER A 45 13.48 -9.84 -27.43
CA SER A 45 14.70 -9.86 -28.25
C SER A 45 15.54 -11.08 -27.91
N PRO A 46 16.05 -11.84 -28.91
CA PRO A 46 17.01 -12.91 -28.65
C PRO A 46 18.25 -12.37 -27.94
N GLY A 47 18.57 -12.90 -26.76
CA GLY A 47 19.73 -12.48 -25.95
C GLY A 47 19.42 -11.50 -24.81
N ASP A 48 18.15 -11.14 -24.59
CA ASP A 48 17.75 -10.29 -23.47
C ASP A 48 17.74 -11.09 -22.15
N GLU A 49 18.60 -10.71 -21.19
CA GLU A 49 18.70 -11.39 -19.89
C GLU A 49 17.49 -11.11 -18.98
N VAL A 50 16.74 -10.04 -19.26
CA VAL A 50 15.64 -9.57 -18.40
C VAL A 50 14.29 -9.88 -19.03
N THR A 51 13.54 -10.80 -18.42
CA THR A 51 12.18 -11.16 -18.87
C THR A 51 11.12 -10.24 -18.25
N GLY A 52 10.19 -9.75 -19.07
CA GLY A 52 9.05 -8.95 -18.62
C GLY A 52 8.11 -9.71 -17.68
N PHE A 53 7.33 -8.97 -16.89
CA PHE A 53 6.30 -9.57 -16.02
C PHE A 53 5.12 -10.12 -16.80
N LYS A 54 4.63 -11.30 -16.40
CA LYS A 54 3.47 -11.93 -17.03
C LYS A 54 2.15 -11.54 -16.38
N SER A 55 2.13 -11.43 -15.06
CA SER A 55 0.93 -11.08 -14.28
C SER A 55 1.26 -10.10 -13.17
N PHE A 56 0.23 -9.45 -12.62
CA PHE A 56 0.41 -8.61 -11.44
C PHE A 56 0.88 -9.42 -10.22
N GLY A 57 0.49 -10.69 -10.12
CA GLY A 57 0.97 -11.59 -9.07
C GLY A 57 2.49 -11.72 -9.02
N GLU A 58 3.17 -11.71 -10.18
CA GLU A 58 4.64 -11.69 -10.21
C GLU A 58 5.22 -10.37 -9.68
N VAL A 59 4.62 -9.24 -10.06
CA VAL A 59 5.01 -7.90 -9.56
C VAL A 59 4.82 -7.83 -8.05
N ALA A 60 3.62 -8.18 -7.58
CA ALA A 60 3.26 -8.15 -6.17
C ALA A 60 4.22 -9.01 -5.33
N LYS A 61 4.61 -10.20 -5.83
CA LYS A 61 5.59 -11.07 -5.16
C LYS A 61 6.99 -10.43 -5.04
N GLU A 62 7.45 -9.70 -6.06
CA GLU A 62 8.74 -9.01 -5.97
C GLU A 62 8.69 -7.81 -5.02
N LEU A 63 7.61 -7.01 -5.07
CA LEU A 63 7.39 -5.90 -4.15
C LEU A 63 7.24 -6.40 -2.70
N ASP A 64 6.51 -7.49 -2.47
CA ASP A 64 6.35 -8.15 -1.18
C ASP A 64 7.69 -8.53 -0.55
N GLY A 65 8.58 -9.12 -1.36
CA GLY A 65 9.94 -9.45 -0.93
C GLY A 65 10.71 -8.23 -0.42
N LEU A 66 10.58 -7.08 -1.10
CA LEU A 66 11.19 -5.82 -0.68
C LEU A 66 10.55 -5.26 0.59
N VAL A 67 9.22 -5.31 0.71
CA VAL A 67 8.51 -4.91 1.94
C VAL A 67 9.02 -5.73 3.13
N ASN A 68 9.14 -7.06 2.99
CA ASN A 68 9.64 -7.92 4.06
C ASN A 68 11.09 -7.56 4.47
N ILE A 69 11.96 -7.25 3.52
CA ILE A 69 13.36 -6.87 3.79
C ILE A 69 13.44 -5.51 4.47
N LEU A 70 12.71 -4.52 3.96
CA LEU A 70 12.64 -3.18 4.54
C LEU A 70 12.08 -3.24 5.95
N TRP A 71 10.97 -3.95 6.16
CA TRP A 71 10.36 -4.13 7.47
C TRP A 71 11.33 -4.78 8.46
N LYS A 72 11.96 -5.89 8.05
CA LYS A 72 12.97 -6.59 8.86
C LYS A 72 14.17 -5.70 9.21
N SER A 73 14.52 -4.71 8.38
CA SER A 73 15.66 -3.83 8.66
C SER A 73 15.48 -3.04 9.96
N GLY A 74 14.24 -2.74 10.36
CA GLY A 74 13.93 -1.91 11.54
C GLY A 74 14.52 -0.50 11.45
N THR A 75 14.76 0.01 10.23
CA THR A 75 15.49 1.27 10.02
C THR A 75 14.58 2.31 9.35
N PRO A 76 13.97 3.24 10.11
CA PRO A 76 12.95 4.15 9.58
C PRO A 76 13.41 4.99 8.39
N CYS A 77 14.67 5.46 8.40
CA CYS A 77 15.24 6.25 7.30
C CYS A 77 15.42 5.47 5.98
N LEU A 78 15.41 4.13 6.02
CA LEU A 78 15.31 3.29 4.83
C LEU A 78 13.84 2.96 4.54
N GLN A 79 13.09 2.57 5.57
CA GLN A 79 11.73 2.09 5.43
C GLN A 79 10.81 3.14 4.81
N VAL A 80 10.75 4.35 5.38
CA VAL A 80 9.82 5.41 4.92
C VAL A 80 9.98 5.72 3.43
N PRO A 81 11.17 6.13 2.93
CA PRO A 81 11.29 6.50 1.52
C PRO A 81 11.07 5.32 0.56
N PHE A 82 11.56 4.12 0.89
CA PHE A 82 11.41 2.97 -0.01
C PHE A 82 9.98 2.40 0.00
N LEU A 83 9.28 2.39 1.13
CA LEU A 83 7.88 1.97 1.18
C LEU A 83 6.98 2.95 0.42
N LEU A 84 7.21 4.27 0.54
CA LEU A 84 6.51 5.27 -0.27
C LEU A 84 6.78 5.08 -1.77
N LYS A 85 8.01 4.71 -2.14
CA LYS A 85 8.34 4.37 -3.53
C LYS A 85 7.61 3.11 -4.00
N LEU A 86 7.60 2.04 -3.20
CA LEU A 86 6.89 0.80 -3.51
C LEU A 86 5.38 1.03 -3.69
N ALA A 87 4.76 1.83 -2.82
CA ALA A 87 3.35 2.20 -2.95
C ALA A 87 3.09 3.03 -4.23
N SER A 88 4.02 3.91 -4.61
CA SER A 88 3.93 4.64 -5.88
C SER A 88 4.11 3.73 -7.10
N ASP A 89 5.04 2.78 -7.06
CA ASP A 89 5.26 1.83 -8.15
C ASP A 89 4.06 0.89 -8.28
N PHE A 90 3.45 0.49 -7.17
CA PHE A 90 2.21 -0.29 -7.14
C PHE A 90 1.10 0.38 -7.94
N THR A 91 0.79 1.66 -7.68
CA THR A 91 -0.32 2.35 -8.36
C THR A 91 -0.07 2.51 -9.86
N GLN A 92 1.20 2.56 -10.27
CA GLN A 92 1.58 2.57 -11.68
C GLN A 92 1.44 1.18 -12.31
N TYR A 93 1.92 0.14 -11.63
CA TYR A 93 2.06 -1.19 -12.23
C TYR A 93 0.75 -1.96 -12.26
N VAL A 94 -0.11 -1.84 -11.24
CA VAL A 94 -1.35 -2.63 -11.14
C VAL A 94 -2.26 -2.46 -12.35
N ARG A 95 -2.33 -1.26 -12.91
CA ARG A 95 -3.12 -0.93 -14.12
C ARG A 95 -2.63 -1.61 -15.40
N SER A 96 -1.41 -2.15 -15.39
CA SER A 96 -0.80 -2.73 -16.59
C SER A 96 -1.14 -4.21 -16.79
N PHE A 97 -1.97 -4.79 -15.93
CA PHE A 97 -2.25 -6.23 -15.89
C PHE A 97 -3.73 -6.48 -15.61
N PRO A 98 -4.25 -7.66 -16.01
CA PRO A 98 -5.51 -8.15 -15.49
C PRO A 98 -5.51 -8.17 -13.95
N PRO A 99 -6.67 -7.95 -13.31
CA PRO A 99 -6.78 -7.96 -11.86
C PRO A 99 -6.23 -9.24 -11.22
N SER A 100 -5.56 -9.07 -10.08
CA SER A 100 -5.08 -10.19 -9.27
C SER A 100 -5.43 -9.94 -7.80
N PRO A 101 -6.72 -10.06 -7.42
CA PRO A 101 -7.22 -9.53 -6.15
C PRO A 101 -6.45 -10.06 -4.94
N ARG A 102 -6.23 -11.38 -4.88
CA ARG A 102 -5.50 -12.01 -3.76
C ARG A 102 -4.09 -11.43 -3.60
N ALA A 103 -3.32 -11.34 -4.68
CA ALA A 103 -1.95 -10.81 -4.64
C ALA A 103 -1.94 -9.31 -4.30
N THR A 104 -2.91 -8.56 -4.81
CA THR A 104 -3.11 -7.14 -4.50
C THR A 104 -3.38 -6.93 -3.01
N PHE A 105 -4.39 -7.59 -2.44
CA PHE A 105 -4.77 -7.40 -1.04
C PHE A 105 -3.71 -7.91 -0.07
N GLU A 106 -3.02 -9.01 -0.38
CA GLU A 106 -1.89 -9.49 0.42
C GLU A 106 -0.78 -8.43 0.54
N LEU A 107 -0.39 -7.79 -0.57
CA LEU A 107 0.62 -6.73 -0.57
C LEU A 107 0.13 -5.46 0.15
N LEU A 108 -1.09 -5.01 -0.15
CA LEU A 108 -1.65 -3.78 0.45
C LEU A 108 -1.83 -3.90 1.96
N ARG A 109 -2.22 -5.08 2.46
CA ARG A 109 -2.30 -5.34 3.91
C ARG A 109 -0.96 -5.18 4.61
N LYS A 110 0.14 -5.56 3.97
CA LYS A 110 1.49 -5.36 4.51
C LYS A 110 1.92 -3.90 4.47
N LEU A 111 1.63 -3.21 3.37
CA LEU A 111 1.93 -1.77 3.26
C LEU A 111 1.14 -0.98 4.30
N ASP A 112 -0.13 -1.32 4.51
CA ASP A 112 -0.96 -0.73 5.57
C ASP A 112 -0.35 -0.94 6.95
N HIS A 113 0.00 -2.18 7.29
CA HIS A 113 0.69 -2.48 8.55
C HIS A 113 1.97 -1.67 8.71
N CYS A 114 2.82 -1.62 7.67
CA CYS A 114 4.08 -0.89 7.73
C CYS A 114 3.87 0.60 7.97
N PHE A 115 3.01 1.25 7.17
CA PHE A 115 2.78 2.69 7.28
C PHE A 115 2.11 3.05 8.60
N ALA A 116 1.04 2.35 9.00
CA ALA A 116 0.38 2.59 10.28
C ALA A 116 1.35 2.43 11.46
N SER A 117 2.16 1.37 11.46
CA SER A 117 3.14 1.15 12.53
C SER A 117 4.23 2.22 12.56
N LEU A 118 4.70 2.69 11.39
CA LEU A 118 5.70 3.78 11.30
C LEU A 118 5.15 5.14 11.71
N LEU A 119 3.88 5.41 11.44
CA LEU A 119 3.18 6.63 11.87
C LEU A 119 3.02 6.66 13.39
N ARG A 120 2.70 5.50 13.98
CA ARG A 120 2.53 5.31 15.43
C ARG A 120 3.84 5.16 16.19
N GLY A 121 4.92 4.73 15.53
CA GLY A 121 6.18 4.35 16.16
C GLY A 121 6.13 3.05 16.96
N GLN A 122 5.06 2.27 16.82
CA GLN A 122 4.81 0.99 17.47
C GLN A 122 4.26 0.01 16.45
N ASP A 123 4.63 -1.26 16.56
CA ASP A 123 4.03 -2.31 15.74
C ASP A 123 2.54 -2.45 16.07
N MET A 124 1.68 -2.42 15.04
CA MET A 124 0.23 -2.40 15.23
C MET A 124 -0.34 -3.68 15.84
N ASP A 125 0.31 -4.84 15.63
CA ASP A 125 -0.16 -6.12 16.15
C ASP A 125 0.31 -6.35 17.59
N THR A 126 1.56 -6.01 17.88
CA THR A 126 2.23 -6.34 19.16
C THR A 126 2.26 -5.18 20.15
N ASN A 127 2.03 -3.95 19.68
CA ASN A 127 2.23 -2.70 20.43
C ASN A 127 3.67 -2.46 20.92
N GLU A 128 4.63 -3.24 20.43
CA GLU A 128 6.04 -3.04 20.75
C GLU A 128 6.57 -1.79 20.06
N THR A 129 7.39 -1.00 20.76
CA THR A 129 8.06 0.16 20.16
C THR A 129 8.95 -0.29 19.02
N LEU A 130 8.79 0.35 17.85
CA LEU A 130 9.59 0.02 16.69
C LEU A 130 11.05 0.45 16.90
N PRO A 131 12.02 -0.28 16.31
CA PRO A 131 13.41 0.12 16.37
C PRO A 131 13.62 1.49 15.71
N GLY A 132 14.41 2.36 16.35
CA GLY A 132 14.61 3.75 15.91
C GLY A 132 13.58 4.75 16.43
N PHE A 133 12.54 4.30 17.15
CA PHE A 133 11.52 5.13 17.79
C PHE A 133 11.67 5.20 19.33
N GLU A 134 12.80 4.77 19.88
CA GLU A 134 13.06 4.79 21.33
C GLU A 134 12.99 6.21 21.91
N ASN A 135 13.26 7.22 21.07
CA ASN A 135 13.18 8.65 21.42
C ASN A 135 11.94 9.35 20.82
N GLY A 136 10.89 8.59 20.53
CA GLY A 136 9.64 9.06 19.95
C GLY A 136 9.64 9.16 18.42
N LEU A 137 8.68 9.90 17.88
CA LEU A 137 8.32 9.88 16.45
C LEU A 137 9.26 10.67 15.53
N ARG A 138 10.36 11.22 16.04
CA ARG A 138 11.27 12.08 15.27
C ARG A 138 11.98 11.35 14.13
N SER A 139 12.19 10.05 14.29
CA SER A 139 12.80 9.19 13.27
C SER A 139 11.79 8.68 12.23
N GLY A 140 10.50 8.87 12.48
CA GLY A 140 9.42 8.41 11.61
C GLY A 140 9.15 9.35 10.43
N MET A 141 7.91 9.31 9.92
CA MET A 141 7.51 10.13 8.78
C MET A 141 7.52 11.63 9.10
N THR A 142 8.14 12.42 8.22
CA THR A 142 8.01 13.88 8.22
C THR A 142 6.61 14.31 7.76
N THR A 143 6.23 15.56 7.96
CA THR A 143 4.96 16.09 7.43
C THR A 143 4.84 15.89 5.92
N THR A 144 5.93 16.07 5.18
CA THR A 144 5.97 15.82 3.72
C THR A 144 5.74 14.35 3.39
N ASP A 145 6.38 13.43 4.13
CA ASP A 145 6.16 11.99 3.96
C ASP A 145 4.71 11.60 4.25
N MET A 146 4.12 12.17 5.31
CA MET A 146 2.73 11.89 5.69
C MET A 146 1.73 12.39 4.65
N VAL A 147 1.91 13.60 4.11
CA VAL A 147 1.07 14.12 3.03
C VAL A 147 1.20 13.26 1.76
N ARG A 148 2.42 12.82 1.44
CA ARG A 148 2.66 11.90 0.33
C ARG A 148 2.01 10.54 0.56
N CYS A 149 2.14 9.98 1.75
CA CYS A 149 1.53 8.72 2.16
C CYS A 149 0.01 8.81 2.02
N ARG A 150 -0.60 9.87 2.55
CA ARG A 150 -2.03 10.15 2.43
C ARG A 150 -2.50 10.14 0.98
N SER A 151 -1.82 10.90 0.13
CA SER A 151 -2.18 10.98 -1.29
C SER A 151 -2.07 9.62 -1.99
N LEU A 152 -1.01 8.85 -1.71
CA LEU A 152 -0.83 7.50 -2.27
C LEU A 152 -1.91 6.53 -1.81
N VAL A 153 -2.27 6.57 -0.53
CA VAL A 153 -3.30 5.72 0.08
C VAL A 153 -4.67 6.02 -0.54
N GLU A 154 -5.05 7.29 -0.61
CA GLU A 154 -6.32 7.72 -1.21
C GLU A 154 -6.38 7.33 -2.70
N GLN A 155 -5.32 7.58 -3.46
CA GLN A 155 -5.22 7.15 -4.87
C GLN A 155 -5.32 5.64 -5.02
N THR A 156 -4.70 4.87 -4.13
CA THR A 156 -4.72 3.40 -4.19
C THR A 156 -6.13 2.88 -3.96
N ARG A 157 -6.89 3.44 -3.01
CA ARG A 157 -8.27 2.99 -2.74
C ARG A 157 -9.18 3.18 -3.94
N VAL A 158 -9.15 4.37 -4.54
CA VAL A 158 -9.94 4.66 -5.76
C VAL A 158 -9.52 3.72 -6.90
N LEU A 159 -8.21 3.55 -7.07
CA LEU A 159 -7.66 2.71 -8.12
C LEU A 159 -8.07 1.24 -8.00
N ILE A 160 -8.06 0.67 -6.80
CA ILE A 160 -8.38 -0.75 -6.65
C ILE A 160 -9.87 -1.00 -6.81
N VAL A 161 -10.74 -0.07 -6.42
CA VAL A 161 -12.16 -0.17 -6.77
C VAL A 161 -12.34 -0.19 -8.28
N ASP A 162 -11.71 0.75 -9.00
CA ASP A 162 -11.76 0.86 -10.46
C ASP A 162 -11.23 -0.41 -11.15
N VAL A 163 -10.03 -0.87 -10.80
CA VAL A 163 -9.40 -2.05 -11.41
C VAL A 163 -10.18 -3.34 -11.15
N LEU A 164 -10.78 -3.49 -9.96
CA LEU A 164 -11.54 -4.69 -9.65
C LEU A 164 -12.91 -4.70 -10.33
N SER A 165 -13.60 -3.55 -10.38
CA SER A 165 -14.89 -3.44 -11.08
C SER A 165 -14.78 -3.53 -12.60
N SER A 166 -13.69 -3.03 -13.21
CA SER A 166 -13.48 -3.18 -14.66
C SER A 166 -13.01 -4.57 -15.08
N GLY A 167 -12.59 -5.43 -14.13
CA GLY A 167 -12.20 -6.81 -14.42
C GLY A 167 -13.36 -7.74 -14.75
N GLU A 168 -14.58 -7.30 -14.51
CA GLU A 168 -15.82 -8.07 -14.65
C GLU A 168 -16.38 -7.98 -16.09
N GLU A 169 -15.93 -7.02 -16.91
CA GLU A 169 -16.46 -6.78 -18.27
C GLU A 169 -15.76 -7.62 -19.37
N GLU A 170 -14.67 -8.33 -19.08
CA GLU A 170 -13.89 -9.09 -20.09
C GLU A 170 -14.13 -10.62 -20.08
N GLU A 171 -15.09 -11.15 -19.31
CA GLU A 171 -15.40 -12.60 -19.24
C GLU A 171 -16.71 -13.03 -19.96
N GLU A 172 -17.29 -12.22 -20.85
CA GLU A 172 -18.47 -12.62 -21.65
C GLU A 172 -18.22 -12.52 -23.17
N GLU A 173 -17.48 -13.45 -23.76
CA GLU A 173 -17.64 -13.83 -25.17
C GLU A 173 -17.35 -15.33 -25.38
N GLU A 174 -18.31 -16.20 -25.01
CA GLU A 174 -18.60 -17.39 -25.81
C GLU A 174 -20.12 -17.42 -26.07
N GLU A 175 -20.50 -16.92 -27.25
CA GLU A 175 -21.82 -17.09 -27.84
C GLU A 175 -22.12 -18.60 -28.01
N GLU A 176 -23.07 -19.14 -27.25
CA GLU A 176 -23.92 -20.21 -27.76
C GLU A 176 -25.38 -19.74 -27.68
N GLU A 177 -25.92 -19.42 -28.87
CA GLU A 177 -27.35 -19.29 -29.10
C GLU A 177 -28.04 -20.61 -28.72
N ASP A 178 -28.91 -20.61 -27.71
CA ASP A 178 -30.14 -21.40 -27.82
C ASP A 178 -31.29 -20.77 -27.02
N ASP A 179 -32.41 -20.69 -27.73
CA ASP A 179 -33.68 -20.04 -27.42
C ASP A 179 -34.46 -20.83 -26.35
N ASP A 180 -34.73 -20.25 -25.17
CA ASP A 180 -35.96 -20.58 -24.44
C ASP A 180 -36.39 -19.46 -23.46
N GLU A 181 -37.62 -18.99 -23.65
CA GLU A 181 -38.27 -17.96 -22.84
C GLU A 181 -38.65 -18.50 -21.45
N SER A 182 -38.11 -17.89 -20.39
CA SER A 182 -38.75 -17.93 -19.07
C SER A 182 -38.34 -16.73 -18.23
N ALA A 183 -39.16 -15.68 -18.29
CA ALA A 183 -39.12 -14.57 -17.35
C ALA A 183 -39.35 -15.09 -15.92
N THR A 184 -38.32 -14.99 -15.07
CA THR A 184 -38.46 -15.01 -13.62
C THR A 184 -37.54 -13.94 -13.05
N GLU A 185 -38.12 -12.80 -12.66
CA GLU A 185 -37.51 -11.86 -11.73
C GLU A 185 -37.20 -12.61 -10.43
N GLY A 186 -35.93 -12.97 -10.23
CA GLY A 186 -35.47 -13.69 -9.06
C GLY A 186 -34.08 -13.22 -8.70
N ASP A 187 -34.02 -12.21 -7.83
CA ASP A 187 -32.93 -11.89 -6.89
C ASP A 187 -31.68 -12.77 -7.09
N ALA A 188 -30.79 -12.34 -7.99
CA ALA A 188 -29.51 -13.00 -8.20
C ALA A 188 -28.73 -12.94 -6.89
N PRO A 189 -28.32 -14.08 -6.30
CA PRO A 189 -27.46 -14.06 -5.14
C PRO A 189 -26.17 -13.34 -5.53
N TRP A 190 -25.97 -12.13 -5.01
CA TRP A 190 -24.66 -11.46 -5.02
C TRP A 190 -23.61 -12.51 -4.68
N ASP A 191 -22.69 -12.77 -5.60
CA ASP A 191 -21.78 -13.90 -5.47
C ASP A 191 -20.94 -13.67 -4.20
N ILE A 192 -20.84 -14.66 -3.33
CA ILE A 192 -20.22 -14.51 -1.99
C ILE A 192 -18.76 -13.99 -2.12
N ASP A 193 -18.14 -14.27 -3.25
CA ASP A 193 -16.80 -13.79 -3.58
C ASP A 193 -16.76 -12.31 -3.95
N GLU A 194 -17.81 -11.75 -4.56
CA GLU A 194 -17.95 -10.31 -4.83
C GLU A 194 -18.13 -9.50 -3.53
N GLU A 195 -18.97 -9.97 -2.60
CA GLU A 195 -19.13 -9.34 -1.28
C GLU A 195 -17.80 -9.34 -0.50
N ARG A 196 -17.02 -10.43 -0.58
CA ARG A 196 -15.69 -10.51 0.02
C ARG A 196 -14.71 -9.52 -0.60
N LEU A 197 -14.72 -9.37 -1.92
CA LEU A 197 -13.88 -8.41 -2.63
C LEU A 197 -14.21 -6.98 -2.25
N HIS A 198 -15.50 -6.63 -2.16
CA HIS A 198 -15.93 -5.31 -1.68
C HIS A 198 -15.50 -5.05 -0.24
N MET A 199 -15.65 -6.03 0.64
CA MET A 199 -15.20 -5.92 2.03
C MET A 199 -13.67 -5.74 2.13
N ASP A 200 -12.89 -6.47 1.34
CA ASP A 200 -11.44 -6.31 1.31
C ASP A 200 -11.02 -4.96 0.72
N ALA A 201 -11.72 -4.47 -0.31
CA ALA A 201 -11.50 -3.15 -0.91
C ALA A 201 -11.78 -2.01 0.09
N ALA A 202 -12.84 -2.13 0.90
CA ALA A 202 -13.18 -1.14 1.93
C ALA A 202 -12.07 -1.00 2.99
N ARG A 203 -11.36 -2.09 3.28
CA ARG A 203 -10.31 -2.18 4.32
C ARG A 203 -8.91 -1.79 3.83
N ILE A 204 -8.74 -1.47 2.55
CA ILE A 204 -7.46 -1.01 2.01
C ILE A 204 -6.98 0.21 2.80
N TYR A 205 -5.80 0.10 3.40
CA TYR A 205 -5.12 1.15 4.16
C TYR A 205 -5.91 1.72 5.36
N GLU A 206 -6.86 0.95 5.90
CA GLU A 206 -7.70 1.38 7.02
C GLU A 206 -6.87 1.90 8.21
N ASN A 207 -5.86 1.15 8.66
CA ASN A 207 -5.04 1.54 9.80
C ASN A 207 -4.20 2.78 9.50
N THR A 208 -3.64 2.85 8.29
CA THR A 208 -2.81 3.97 7.85
C THR A 208 -3.62 5.27 7.81
N ILE A 209 -4.86 5.23 7.32
CA ILE A 209 -5.74 6.39 7.27
C ILE A 209 -6.03 6.92 8.69
N VAL A 210 -6.35 6.03 9.62
CA VAL A 210 -6.59 6.40 11.03
C VAL A 210 -5.37 7.10 11.61
N GLN A 211 -4.18 6.49 11.44
CA GLN A 211 -2.94 7.06 11.97
C GLN A 211 -2.55 8.38 11.29
N LEU A 212 -2.82 8.55 9.99
CA LEU A 212 -2.62 9.82 9.30
C LEU A 212 -3.57 10.91 9.82
N GLY A 213 -4.83 10.58 10.10
CA GLY A 213 -5.81 11.51 10.68
C GLY A 213 -5.38 12.01 12.06
N GLU A 214 -4.87 11.13 12.91
CA GLU A 214 -4.32 11.50 14.23
C GLU A 214 -3.10 12.43 14.12
N ARG A 215 -2.28 12.26 13.07
CA ARG A 215 -0.99 12.94 12.92
C ARG A 215 -1.07 14.27 12.15
N LEU A 216 -1.91 14.34 11.12
CA LEU A 216 -2.08 15.52 10.26
C LEU A 216 -3.34 16.34 10.63
N GLY A 217 -4.24 15.77 11.42
CA GLY A 217 -5.59 16.29 11.59
C GLY A 217 -6.53 15.84 10.46
N ASP A 218 -7.82 15.91 10.75
CA ASP A 218 -8.86 15.64 9.75
C ASP A 218 -9.07 16.90 8.88
N PRO A 219 -8.91 16.83 7.55
CA PRO A 219 -9.22 17.95 6.66
C PRO A 219 -10.70 18.35 6.72
N LEU A 220 -11.57 17.48 7.24
CA LEU A 220 -13.00 17.76 7.43
C LEU A 220 -13.33 18.30 8.84
N GLY A 221 -12.35 18.44 9.74
CA GLY A 221 -12.59 18.66 11.16
C GLY A 221 -12.12 19.98 11.76
N ASN A 222 -11.70 20.97 10.95
CA ASN A 222 -11.04 22.17 11.47
C ASN A 222 -11.70 23.52 11.12
N ASP A 223 -13.00 23.54 10.87
CA ASP A 223 -13.82 24.74 11.04
C ASP A 223 -14.65 24.61 12.33
N ASN A 224 -14.50 25.55 13.26
CA ASN A 224 -15.17 25.67 14.57
C ASN A 224 -14.58 24.92 15.78
N LYS A 225 -13.31 25.18 16.09
CA LYS A 225 -12.96 25.48 17.49
C LYS A 225 -12.73 26.98 17.63
N ILE A 226 -13.83 27.72 17.79
CA ILE A 226 -13.78 29.07 18.36
C ILE A 226 -13.29 28.87 19.80
N ASP A 227 -12.05 29.29 20.07
CA ASP A 227 -11.52 29.41 21.42
C ASP A 227 -12.37 30.46 22.16
N SER A 228 -13.42 30.02 22.85
CA SER A 228 -14.27 30.85 23.71
C SER A 228 -13.57 31.14 25.06
N SER A 229 -12.27 31.44 25.06
CA SER A 229 -11.53 31.79 26.27
C SER A 229 -11.01 33.22 26.34
N VAL A 230 -11.36 34.09 25.38
CA VAL A 230 -11.08 35.53 25.49
C VAL A 230 -12.38 36.33 25.57
N VAL A 231 -13.06 36.21 26.71
CA VAL A 231 -14.05 37.20 27.15
C VAL A 231 -13.80 37.49 28.63
N CYS A 232 -13.79 38.79 28.97
CA CYS A 232 -13.52 39.44 30.26
C CYS A 232 -12.02 39.64 30.59
N SER A 233 -11.50 40.86 30.77
CA SER A 233 -12.13 42.08 31.29
C SER A 233 -11.49 43.36 30.75
N THR A 234 -12.33 44.28 30.29
CA THR A 234 -12.08 45.73 30.29
C THR A 234 -12.65 46.35 31.57
N ASN A 235 -12.02 47.47 31.98
CA ASN A 235 -12.33 48.43 33.06
C ASN A 235 -11.81 48.02 34.46
N ASP A 236 -11.07 48.85 35.20
CA ASP A 236 -10.91 50.32 35.23
C ASP A 236 -9.43 50.77 35.22
#